data_AF-A0AAU5FFR1-F1
#
_entry.id   AF-A0AAU5FFR1-F1
#
_cell.length_a   1.000
_cell.length_b   1.000
_cell.length_c   1.000
_cell.angle_alpha   90.00
_cell.angle_beta   90.00
_cell.angle_gamma   90.00
#
_symmetry.space_group_name_H-M   'P 1'
#
loop_
_entity.id
_entity.type
_entity.pdbx_description
1 polymer ?
#
loop_
_entity_poly.entity_id
_entity_poly.type
_entity_poly.pdbx_seq_one_letter_code
_entity_poly.pdbx_strand_id
1 'polypeptide(L)'
;MNEDARVLVLLHALDQLSGPDHLEFPDGFDRLLAAARATQLNDQLTKDFGHACELDEQIQDASYYFNIAIPSEATEAGVPLGLRLSNFGNLAVVTTPRPDSHDDLDHAVREGALTVADRSRIEAALCDFGYTLVPPRLLHRPYDGVTWLADEGSFYAGYGPYGGRATWWIRYFEHL
;
A
#
# COMPACT_ATOMS: atom_id res chain seq x y z
N MET A 1 -0.11 -4.17 -23.22
CA MET A 1 0.85 -4.03 -22.09
C MET A 1 0.21 -4.71 -20.90
N ASN A 2 0.90 -5.66 -20.27
CA ASN A 2 0.41 -6.34 -19.06
C ASN A 2 0.21 -5.32 -17.93
N GLU A 3 -0.79 -5.52 -17.07
CA GLU A 3 -1.10 -4.67 -15.93
C GLU A 3 0.10 -4.47 -14.99
N ASP A 4 0.83 -5.55 -14.70
CA ASP A 4 2.06 -5.49 -13.91
C ASP A 4 3.11 -4.56 -14.51
N ALA A 5 3.27 -4.57 -15.84
CA ALA A 5 4.21 -3.68 -16.51
C ALA A 5 3.79 -2.21 -16.39
N ARG A 6 2.48 -1.93 -16.40
CA ARG A 6 1.97 -0.57 -16.18
C ARG A 6 2.22 -0.11 -14.75
N VAL A 7 1.99 -0.98 -13.76
CA VAL A 7 2.25 -0.68 -12.36
C VAL A 7 3.74 -0.41 -12.15
N LEU A 8 4.63 -1.24 -12.68
CA LEU A 8 6.08 -1.00 -12.55
C LEU A 8 6.50 0.31 -13.22
N VAL A 9 5.98 0.64 -14.40
CA VAL A 9 6.23 1.94 -15.05
C VAL A 9 5.74 3.10 -14.17
N LEU A 10 4.58 2.96 -13.51
CA LEU A 10 4.08 3.93 -12.55
C LEU A 10 5.01 4.07 -11.35
N LEU A 11 5.46 2.95 -10.75
CA LEU A 11 6.40 2.97 -9.62
C LEU A 11 7.70 3.70 -10.00
N HIS A 12 8.28 3.42 -11.17
CA HIS A 12 9.45 4.16 -11.62
C HIS A 12 9.16 5.63 -11.90
N ALA A 13 7.99 5.97 -12.45
CA ALA A 13 7.65 7.36 -12.73
C ALA A 13 7.46 8.18 -11.44
N LEU A 14 6.85 7.59 -10.42
CA LEU A 14 6.68 8.23 -9.10
C LEU A 14 8.00 8.39 -8.36
N ASP A 15 8.96 7.51 -8.63
CA ASP A 15 10.28 7.57 -8.01
C ASP A 15 11.12 8.74 -8.53
N GLN A 16 10.76 9.27 -9.70
CA GLN A 16 11.38 10.42 -10.36
C GLN A 16 10.70 11.75 -10.01
N LEU A 17 9.73 11.75 -9.08
CA LEU A 17 9.15 12.99 -8.57
C LEU A 17 10.26 13.85 -7.95
N SER A 18 10.01 15.17 -7.89
CA SER A 18 10.97 16.12 -7.32
C SER A 18 11.28 15.77 -5.85
N GLY A 19 12.54 15.96 -5.44
CA GLY A 19 13.04 15.53 -4.13
C GLY A 19 13.14 14.01 -3.97
N PRO A 20 13.65 13.23 -4.94
CA PRO A 20 13.60 11.77 -4.89
C PRO A 20 14.35 11.18 -3.68
N ASP A 21 15.44 11.82 -3.25
CA ASP A 21 16.22 11.40 -2.07
C ASP A 21 15.49 11.55 -0.73
N HIS A 22 14.36 12.28 -0.73
CA HIS A 22 13.46 12.33 0.41
C HIS A 22 12.57 11.09 0.40
N LEU A 23 12.88 10.15 1.30
CA LEU A 23 12.25 8.83 1.27
C LEU A 23 10.81 8.81 1.79
N GLU A 24 10.44 9.74 2.68
CA GLU A 24 9.09 9.77 3.29
C GLU A 24 8.01 10.30 2.35
N PHE A 25 8.32 11.30 1.52
CA PHE A 25 7.36 11.91 0.60
C PHE A 25 8.06 12.72 -0.49
N PRO A 26 7.46 12.90 -1.67
CA PRO A 26 8.02 13.75 -2.71
C PRO A 26 7.80 15.25 -2.41
N ASP A 27 8.56 16.12 -3.06
CA ASP A 27 8.33 17.56 -3.01
C ASP A 27 6.89 17.89 -3.46
N GLY A 28 6.23 18.78 -2.71
CA GLY A 28 4.86 19.21 -3.00
C GLY A 28 3.79 18.23 -2.52
N PHE A 29 4.13 17.19 -1.75
CA PHE A 29 3.16 16.36 -1.06
C PHE A 29 2.28 17.19 -0.12
N ASP A 30 0.96 17.20 -0.39
CA ASP A 30 -0.04 17.88 0.44
C ASP A 30 -0.65 16.91 1.45
N ARG A 31 -0.11 16.92 2.67
CA ARG A 31 -0.58 16.05 3.76
C ARG A 31 -2.03 16.32 4.14
N LEU A 32 -2.51 17.56 4.06
CA LEU A 32 -3.89 17.90 4.43
C LEU A 32 -4.88 17.34 3.41
N LEU A 33 -4.56 17.46 2.12
CA LEU A 33 -5.36 16.86 1.06
C LEU A 33 -5.36 15.33 1.15
N ALA A 34 -4.20 14.73 1.44
CA ALA A 34 -4.08 13.29 1.63
C ALA A 34 -4.91 12.81 2.84
N ALA A 35 -4.86 13.52 3.96
CA ALA A 35 -5.64 13.22 5.16
C ALA A 35 -7.15 13.27 4.87
N ALA A 36 -7.63 14.34 4.23
CA ALA A 36 -9.05 14.47 3.88
C ALA A 36 -9.53 13.30 3.00
N ARG A 37 -8.70 12.85 2.05
CA ARG A 37 -9.01 11.69 1.21
C ARG A 37 -9.01 10.38 2.01
N ALA A 38 -8.04 10.18 2.90
CA ALA A 38 -7.96 9.01 3.75
C ALA A 38 -9.17 8.90 4.69
N THR A 39 -9.61 10.02 5.29
CA THR A 39 -10.84 10.07 6.10
C THR A 39 -12.07 9.68 5.28
N GLN A 40 -12.25 10.22 4.08
CA GLN A 40 -13.39 9.88 3.23
C GLN A 40 -13.38 8.41 2.79
N LEU A 41 -12.20 7.86 2.47
CA LEU A 41 -12.04 6.44 2.18
C LEU A 41 -12.41 5.58 3.40
N ASN A 42 -11.95 5.95 4.60
CA ASN A 42 -12.28 5.23 5.83
C ASN A 42 -13.79 5.24 6.12
N ASP A 43 -14.46 6.38 5.92
CA ASP A 43 -15.91 6.52 6.11
C ASP A 43 -16.68 5.62 5.13
N GLN A 44 -16.23 5.58 3.86
CA GLN A 44 -16.85 4.74 2.84
C GLN A 44 -16.64 3.25 3.13
N LEU A 45 -15.43 2.83 3.51
CA LEU A 45 -15.16 1.45 3.91
C LEU A 45 -15.96 1.04 5.15
N THR A 46 -16.03 1.91 6.17
CA THR A 46 -16.84 1.67 7.38
C THR A 46 -18.30 1.41 7.01
N LYS A 47 -18.84 2.17 6.06
CA LYS A 47 -20.20 2.00 5.56
C LYS A 47 -20.37 0.69 4.78
N ASP A 48 -19.44 0.36 3.87
CA ASP A 48 -19.54 -0.80 2.98
C ASP A 48 -19.37 -2.12 3.72
N PHE A 49 -18.52 -2.15 4.74
CA PHE A 49 -18.32 -3.30 5.63
C PHE A 49 -19.34 -3.36 6.77
N GLY A 50 -20.10 -2.28 7.02
CA GLY A 50 -21.09 -2.22 8.09
C GLY A 50 -20.50 -2.31 9.51
N HIS A 51 -19.20 -2.04 9.64
CA HIS A 51 -18.45 -2.09 10.90
C HIS A 51 -17.39 -0.97 10.90
N ALA A 52 -17.03 -0.47 12.07
CA ALA A 52 -16.03 0.59 12.18
C ALA A 52 -14.67 0.11 11.66
N CYS A 53 -14.15 0.80 10.64
CA CYS A 53 -12.74 0.72 10.25
C CYS A 53 -11.94 1.75 11.05
N GLU A 54 -10.68 1.42 11.36
CA GLU A 54 -9.80 2.30 12.12
C GLU A 54 -8.81 2.98 11.17
N LEU A 55 -8.78 4.31 11.16
CA LEU A 55 -7.76 5.09 10.46
C LEU A 55 -6.65 5.48 11.43
N ASP A 56 -5.44 4.96 11.21
CA ASP A 56 -4.22 5.45 11.83
C ASP A 56 -3.59 6.53 10.95
N GLU A 57 -3.50 7.73 11.50
CA GLU A 57 -2.88 8.92 10.89
C GLU A 57 -1.67 9.44 11.71
N GLN A 58 -1.29 8.71 12.77
CA GLN A 58 -0.19 9.05 13.67
C GLN A 58 1.16 8.50 13.20
N ILE A 59 1.18 7.86 12.04
CA ILE A 59 2.38 7.28 11.43
C ILE A 59 3.36 8.40 11.05
N GLN A 60 4.61 8.20 11.43
CA GLN A 60 5.74 9.12 11.24
C GLN A 60 6.95 8.33 10.76
N ASP A 61 7.95 9.05 10.24
CA ASP A 61 9.18 8.46 9.73
C ASP A 61 8.88 7.33 8.73
N ALA A 62 7.98 7.59 7.78
CA ALA A 62 7.46 6.57 6.88
C ALA A 62 7.08 7.13 5.51
N SER A 63 7.16 6.27 4.50
CA SER A 63 6.71 6.54 3.13
C SER A 63 5.18 6.47 2.95
N TYR A 64 4.45 6.23 4.05
CA TYR A 64 3.01 6.21 4.15
C TYR A 64 2.57 6.82 5.48
N TYR A 65 1.60 7.74 5.46
CA TYR A 65 1.10 8.36 6.70
C TYR A 65 -0.27 7.89 7.15
N PHE A 66 -0.93 7.06 6.33
CA PHE A 66 -2.29 6.60 6.61
C PHE A 66 -2.38 5.10 6.44
N ASN A 67 -2.94 4.44 7.45
CA ASN A 67 -3.29 3.03 7.41
C ASN A 67 -4.73 2.84 7.88
N ILE A 68 -5.55 2.17 7.07
CA ILE A 68 -6.91 1.81 7.45
C ILE A 68 -6.93 0.32 7.83
N ALA A 69 -7.35 0.00 9.05
CA ALA A 69 -7.55 -1.36 9.50
C ALA A 69 -9.03 -1.75 9.39
N ILE A 70 -9.30 -2.85 8.70
CA ILE A 70 -10.61 -3.50 8.64
C ILE A 70 -10.55 -4.70 9.60
N PRO A 71 -11.34 -4.69 10.69
CA PRO A 71 -11.27 -5.76 11.68
C PRO A 71 -11.84 -7.07 11.12
N SER A 72 -11.38 -8.20 11.64
CA SER A 72 -11.79 -9.53 11.21
C SER A 72 -13.31 -9.73 11.21
N GLU A 73 -13.98 -9.14 12.19
CA GLU A 73 -15.42 -9.19 12.44
C GLU A 73 -16.24 -8.51 11.34
N ALA A 74 -15.60 -7.59 10.61
CA ALA A 74 -16.21 -6.90 9.48
C ALA A 74 -16.11 -7.71 8.19
N THR A 75 -15.08 -8.56 8.07
CA THR A 75 -14.81 -9.34 6.87
C THR A 75 -15.58 -10.65 6.88
N GLU A 76 -16.05 -11.09 5.70
CA GLU A 76 -16.73 -12.39 5.56
C GLU A 76 -15.78 -13.57 5.80
N ALA A 77 -14.49 -13.38 5.52
CA ALA A 77 -13.45 -14.39 5.73
C ALA A 77 -13.00 -14.51 7.21
N GLY A 78 -13.39 -13.58 8.09
CA GLY A 78 -12.91 -13.53 9.47
C GLY A 78 -11.43 -13.21 9.60
N VAL A 79 -10.84 -12.55 8.60
CA VAL A 79 -9.42 -12.23 8.51
C VAL A 79 -9.25 -10.71 8.45
N PRO A 80 -8.48 -10.09 9.37
CA PRO A 80 -8.32 -8.64 9.36
C PRO A 80 -7.48 -8.19 8.15
N LEU A 81 -7.80 -7.00 7.63
CA LEU A 81 -7.12 -6.42 6.48
C LEU A 81 -6.50 -5.07 6.85
N GLY A 82 -5.36 -4.73 6.25
CA GLY A 82 -4.72 -3.43 6.36
C GLY A 82 -4.66 -2.75 4.99
N LEU A 83 -4.96 -1.46 4.93
CA LEU A 83 -4.83 -0.65 3.72
C LEU A 83 -3.83 0.46 4.01
N ARG A 84 -2.61 0.35 3.47
CA ARG A 84 -1.61 1.43 3.57
C ARG A 84 -1.75 2.36 2.36
N LEU A 85 -1.72 3.67 2.61
CA LEU A 85 -1.84 4.71 1.58
C LEU A 85 -0.50 5.45 1.47
N SER A 86 0.18 5.31 0.33
CA SER A 86 1.49 5.90 0.13
C SER A 86 1.41 7.42 0.06
N ASN A 87 2.47 8.08 0.55
CA ASN A 87 2.66 9.51 0.33
C ASN A 87 2.99 9.83 -1.15
N PHE A 88 3.25 8.81 -1.97
CA PHE A 88 3.55 8.92 -3.39
C PHE A 88 2.33 8.52 -4.24
N GLY A 89 1.92 9.40 -5.16
CA GLY A 89 1.10 9.03 -6.32
C GLY A 89 -0.27 8.42 -6.07
N ASN A 90 -0.89 8.63 -4.89
CA ASN A 90 -2.12 7.95 -4.48
C ASN A 90 -2.02 6.42 -4.64
N LEU A 91 -0.88 5.82 -4.31
CA LEU A 91 -0.79 4.37 -4.29
C LEU A 91 -1.45 3.82 -3.02
N ALA A 92 -2.11 2.67 -3.15
CA ALA A 92 -2.61 1.91 -2.03
C ALA A 92 -2.14 0.46 -2.13
N VAL A 93 -1.89 -0.18 -0.99
CA VAL A 93 -1.70 -1.63 -0.90
C VAL A 93 -2.64 -2.19 0.15
N VAL A 94 -3.28 -3.31 -0.19
CA VAL A 94 -4.09 -4.09 0.74
C VAL A 94 -3.23 -5.25 1.23
N THR A 95 -3.05 -5.33 2.54
CA THR A 95 -2.40 -6.44 3.22
C THR A 95 -3.43 -7.29 3.93
N THR A 96 -3.18 -8.58 3.92
CA THR A 96 -3.95 -9.61 4.60
C THR A 96 -3.05 -10.16 5.68
N PRO A 97 -3.50 -10.22 6.94
CA PRO A 97 -2.90 -9.67 8.17
C PRO A 97 -1.40 -9.29 8.22
N ARG A 98 -0.52 -9.87 7.41
CA ARG A 98 0.88 -9.47 7.27
C ARG A 98 1.17 -9.05 5.82
N PRO A 99 2.03 -8.05 5.60
CA PRO A 99 2.41 -7.59 4.26
C PRO A 99 2.85 -8.68 3.29
N ASP A 100 3.46 -9.76 3.78
CA ASP A 100 3.99 -10.90 3.00
C ASP A 100 3.10 -12.14 2.99
N SER A 101 1.87 -12.08 3.52
CA SER A 101 1.02 -13.28 3.59
C SER A 101 0.53 -13.74 2.22
N HIS A 102 0.23 -12.80 1.32
CA HIS A 102 -0.24 -13.10 -0.03
C HIS A 102 0.37 -12.13 -1.04
N ASP A 103 0.56 -12.65 -2.26
CA ASP A 103 1.20 -11.94 -3.38
C ASP A 103 0.30 -10.84 -3.99
N ASP A 104 -1.01 -11.05 -3.93
CA ASP A 104 -2.06 -10.15 -4.42
C ASP A 104 -3.43 -10.57 -3.86
N LEU A 105 -4.47 -9.81 -4.18
CA LEU A 105 -5.85 -10.11 -3.74
C LEU A 105 -6.41 -11.38 -4.40
N ASP A 106 -5.97 -11.72 -5.62
CA ASP A 106 -6.32 -12.99 -6.26
C ASP A 106 -5.78 -14.20 -5.47
N HIS A 107 -4.56 -14.08 -4.95
CA HIS A 107 -3.96 -15.06 -4.06
C HIS A 107 -4.73 -15.15 -2.73
N ALA A 108 -5.01 -14.02 -2.08
CA ALA A 108 -5.79 -13.99 -0.85
C ALA A 108 -7.18 -14.61 -0.99
N VAL A 109 -7.87 -14.36 -2.13
CA VAL A 109 -9.17 -14.97 -2.42
C VAL A 109 -9.06 -16.48 -2.58
N ARG A 110 -8.03 -16.97 -3.28
CA ARG A 110 -7.81 -18.40 -3.50
C ARG A 110 -7.54 -19.16 -2.21
N GLU A 111 -6.83 -18.54 -1.26
CA GLU A 111 -6.54 -19.12 0.05
C GLU A 111 -7.65 -18.90 1.09
N GLY A 112 -8.72 -18.20 0.71
CA GLY A 112 -9.87 -17.94 1.58
C GLY A 112 -9.63 -16.88 2.65
N ALA A 113 -8.54 -16.13 2.55
CA ALA A 113 -8.23 -15.00 3.43
C ALA A 113 -9.02 -13.72 3.05
N LEU A 114 -9.64 -13.70 1.88
CA LEU A 114 -10.49 -12.61 1.40
C LEU A 114 -11.64 -13.19 0.57
N THR A 115 -12.85 -12.65 0.67
CA THR A 115 -13.93 -13.05 -0.25
C THR A 115 -13.92 -12.19 -1.51
N VAL A 116 -14.51 -12.70 -2.60
CA VAL A 116 -14.67 -11.92 -3.84
C VAL A 116 -15.51 -10.66 -3.59
N ALA A 117 -16.49 -10.73 -2.68
CA ALA A 117 -17.34 -9.62 -2.31
C ALA A 117 -16.53 -8.52 -1.58
N ASP A 118 -15.78 -8.88 -0.54
CA ASP A 118 -14.94 -7.94 0.20
C ASP A 118 -13.86 -7.32 -0.68
N ARG A 119 -13.22 -8.12 -1.55
CA ARG A 119 -12.30 -7.61 -2.58
C ARG A 119 -12.96 -6.53 -3.43
N SER A 120 -14.15 -6.81 -3.97
CA SER A 120 -14.85 -5.90 -4.88
C SER A 120 -15.22 -4.59 -4.17
N ARG A 121 -15.61 -4.65 -2.89
CA ARG A 121 -15.88 -3.45 -2.07
C ARG A 121 -14.62 -2.59 -1.93
N ILE A 122 -13.49 -3.20 -1.60
CA ILE A 122 -12.21 -2.49 -1.42
C ILE A 122 -11.74 -1.87 -2.73
N GLU A 123 -11.72 -2.64 -3.83
CA GLU A 123 -11.29 -2.16 -5.14
C GLU A 123 -12.17 -1.00 -5.64
N ALA A 124 -13.49 -1.09 -5.44
CA ALA A 124 -14.42 -0.03 -5.80
C ALA A 124 -14.15 1.25 -4.98
N ALA A 125 -14.02 1.14 -3.65
CA ALA A 125 -13.73 2.28 -2.79
C ALA A 125 -12.39 2.94 -3.15
N LEU A 126 -11.32 2.17 -3.36
CA LEU A 126 -10.03 2.70 -3.79
C LEU A 126 -10.13 3.43 -5.14
N CYS A 127 -10.85 2.85 -6.10
CA CYS A 127 -11.07 3.45 -7.41
C CYS A 127 -11.83 4.78 -7.31
N ASP A 128 -12.92 4.83 -6.53
CA ASP A 128 -13.75 6.02 -6.36
C ASP A 128 -12.98 7.19 -5.74
N PHE A 129 -12.00 6.91 -4.88
CA PHE A 129 -11.11 7.92 -4.29
C PHE A 129 -9.82 8.15 -5.08
N GLY A 130 -9.66 7.52 -6.25
CA GLY A 130 -8.54 7.74 -7.16
C GLY A 130 -7.22 7.14 -6.68
N TYR A 131 -7.28 6.09 -5.88
CA TYR A 131 -6.11 5.29 -5.50
C TYR A 131 -5.80 4.24 -6.57
N THR A 132 -4.52 4.02 -6.82
CA THR A 132 -4.04 2.88 -7.61
C THR A 132 -3.66 1.75 -6.66
N LEU A 133 -4.37 0.63 -6.73
CA LEU A 133 -4.04 -0.57 -5.98
C LEU A 133 -2.77 -1.22 -6.56
N VAL A 134 -1.77 -1.43 -5.71
CA VAL A 134 -0.50 -2.07 -6.07
C VAL A 134 -0.43 -3.45 -5.41
N PRO A 135 -0.17 -4.52 -6.17
CA PRO A 135 -0.07 -5.87 -5.61
C PRO A 135 1.25 -6.06 -4.83
N PRO A 136 1.23 -6.66 -3.63
CA PRO A 136 2.42 -6.92 -2.81
C PRO A 136 3.58 -7.60 -3.55
N ARG A 137 3.31 -8.54 -4.46
CA ARG A 137 4.35 -9.22 -5.25
C ARG A 137 5.22 -8.29 -6.10
N LEU A 138 4.70 -7.13 -6.52
CA LEU A 138 5.51 -6.12 -7.23
C LEU A 138 6.28 -5.27 -6.25
N LEU A 139 5.67 -4.94 -5.11
CA LEU A 139 6.31 -4.18 -4.03
C LEU A 139 7.48 -4.95 -3.41
N HIS A 140 7.40 -6.27 -3.31
CA HIS A 140 8.48 -7.09 -2.77
C HIS A 140 9.64 -7.31 -3.75
N ARG A 141 9.53 -6.87 -5.02
CA ARG A 141 10.67 -6.95 -5.94
C ARG A 141 11.81 -6.05 -5.46
N PRO A 142 13.07 -6.43 -5.74
CA PRO A 142 14.21 -5.56 -5.49
C PRO A 142 13.99 -4.18 -6.09
N TYR A 143 14.30 -3.17 -5.31
CA TYR A 143 14.23 -1.79 -5.74
C TYR A 143 15.35 -1.50 -6.73
N ASP A 144 14.97 -0.96 -7.89
CA ASP A 144 15.84 -0.60 -9.00
C ASP A 144 15.58 0.86 -9.46
N GLY A 145 15.19 1.71 -8.51
CA GLY A 145 14.92 3.14 -8.72
C GLY A 145 16.15 4.04 -8.58
N VAL A 146 15.92 5.34 -8.41
CA VAL A 146 16.96 6.40 -8.48
C VAL A 146 17.53 6.86 -7.16
N THR A 147 16.92 6.47 -6.05
CA THR A 147 17.40 6.86 -4.72
C THR A 147 18.56 5.99 -4.27
N TRP A 148 19.30 6.47 -3.26
CA TRP A 148 20.35 5.71 -2.56
C TRP A 148 19.90 4.36 -1.98
N LEU A 149 18.60 4.08 -1.83
CA LEU A 149 18.09 2.73 -1.50
C LEU A 149 18.60 1.65 -2.47
N ALA A 150 18.92 2.00 -3.72
CA ALA A 150 19.44 1.05 -4.71
C ALA A 150 20.93 0.70 -4.47
N ASP A 151 21.62 1.43 -3.59
CA ASP A 151 23.04 1.23 -3.34
C ASP A 151 23.32 -0.10 -2.63
N GLU A 152 24.33 -0.82 -3.11
CA GLU A 152 24.73 -2.10 -2.52
C GLU A 152 25.40 -1.90 -1.15
N GLY A 153 24.97 -2.66 -0.13
CA GLY A 153 25.65 -2.72 1.18
C GLY A 153 24.78 -2.45 2.41
N SER A 154 23.57 -1.92 2.21
CA SER A 154 22.60 -1.69 3.29
C SER A 154 21.73 -2.94 3.51
N PHE A 155 21.64 -3.39 4.76
CA PHE A 155 20.73 -4.48 5.14
C PHE A 155 19.41 -3.90 5.61
N TYR A 156 18.33 -4.26 4.93
CA TYR A 156 16.98 -3.85 5.28
C TYR A 156 16.19 -5.04 5.81
N ALA A 157 15.54 -4.85 6.97
CA ALA A 157 14.43 -5.71 7.35
C ALA A 157 13.33 -5.51 6.31
N GLY A 158 12.84 -6.61 5.72
CA GLY A 158 11.93 -6.51 4.59
C GLY A 158 11.05 -7.74 4.47
N TYR A 159 9.92 -7.53 3.81
CA TYR A 159 8.92 -8.54 3.51
C TYR A 159 9.25 -9.29 2.21
N GLY A 160 8.82 -10.55 2.13
CA GLY A 160 8.96 -11.37 0.93
C GLY A 160 10.35 -12.03 0.73
N PRO A 161 10.59 -12.64 -0.44
CA PRO A 161 11.72 -13.55 -0.65
C PRO A 161 13.08 -12.85 -0.81
N TYR A 162 13.11 -11.51 -0.85
CA TYR A 162 14.30 -10.70 -1.09
C TYR A 162 14.80 -9.96 0.17
N GLY A 163 14.52 -10.50 1.35
CA GLY A 163 14.98 -9.94 2.62
C GLY A 163 16.48 -9.63 2.62
N GLY A 164 16.84 -8.46 3.18
CA GLY A 164 18.22 -7.94 3.16
C GLY A 164 18.57 -7.07 1.96
N ARG A 165 17.62 -6.80 1.04
CA ARG A 165 17.74 -5.81 -0.03
C ARG A 165 16.62 -4.78 0.07
N ALA A 166 16.87 -3.57 -0.43
CA ALA A 166 15.79 -2.61 -0.61
C ALA A 166 14.78 -3.13 -1.64
N THR A 167 13.49 -2.89 -1.38
CA THR A 167 12.39 -3.27 -2.25
C THR A 167 11.48 -2.07 -2.51
N TRP A 168 10.63 -2.17 -3.53
CA TRP A 168 9.62 -1.14 -3.82
C TRP A 168 8.65 -0.92 -2.65
N TRP A 169 8.47 -1.91 -1.77
CA TRP A 169 7.75 -1.80 -0.51
C TRP A 169 8.41 -0.77 0.40
N ILE A 170 9.73 -0.82 0.58
CA ILE A 170 10.46 0.13 1.43
C ILE A 170 10.31 1.55 0.91
N ARG A 171 10.38 1.71 -0.41
CA ARG A 171 10.25 3.02 -1.05
C ARG A 171 8.89 3.69 -0.82
N TYR A 172 7.81 2.90 -0.77
CA TYR A 172 6.45 3.46 -0.86
C TYR A 172 5.53 3.16 0.32
N PHE A 173 5.83 2.17 1.17
CA PHE A 173 4.92 1.66 2.19
C PHE A 173 5.60 1.22 3.49
N GLU A 174 6.82 1.67 3.77
CA GLU A 174 7.55 1.29 5.00
C GLU A 174 7.96 2.49 5.85
N HIS A 175 8.21 2.20 7.14
CA HIS A 175 8.95 3.07 8.04
C HIS A 175 10.43 3.17 7.64
N LEU A 176 11.08 4.29 7.94
CA LEU A 176 12.40 4.69 7.44
C LEU A 176 13.38 5.01 8.57
#